data_AF-A0A7C8YE57-F1
#
_entry.id   AF-A0A7C8YE57-F1
#
_cell.length_a   1.000
_cell.length_b   1.000
_cell.length_c   1.000
_cell.angle_alpha   90.00
_cell.angle_beta   90.00
_cell.angle_gamma   90.00
#
_symmetry.space_group_name_H-M   'P 1'
#
loop_
_entity.id
_entity.type
_entity.pdbx_description
1 polymer ?
#
loop_
_entity_poly.entity_id
_entity_poly.type
_entity_poly.pdbx_seq_one_letter_code
_entity_poly.pdbx_strand_id
1 'polypeptide(L)'
;MHSEQSKEKISSSLRQLWAKRLKLKRSTEKFYSSWMESIAEAARRGGINEEELRWDSHHALKEEIALLQLQCAAEKTKKKEMKKIQAEKRVQEKAEKMASQVRKKMNLKQEAVPTSKRRGRPRGRARDKNEKQSASSEFDNSKARLRNTNGRKVRDGTFCNQAGVMLYLQTALERLDIESIKKEQWRSTVSLADQIQAAKRKRTQATANGSTIRTSLGS
;
A
#
# COMPACT_ATOMS: atom_id res chain seq x y z
N MET A 1 -69.66 35.70 34.49
CA MET A 1 -68.55 36.51 33.93
C MET A 1 -67.19 36.25 34.60
N HIS A 2 -67.10 35.93 35.91
CA HIS A 2 -65.80 35.73 36.59
C HIS A 2 -65.04 34.42 36.27
N SER A 3 -65.72 33.40 35.73
CA SER A 3 -65.13 32.08 35.44
C SER A 3 -64.14 32.13 34.27
N GLU A 4 -64.51 32.79 33.16
CA GLU A 4 -63.65 32.87 31.97
C GLU A 4 -62.40 33.70 32.22
N GLN A 5 -62.52 34.83 32.93
CA GLN A 5 -61.36 35.66 33.28
C GLN A 5 -60.35 34.90 34.16
N SER A 6 -60.82 33.99 35.02
CA SER A 6 -59.94 33.15 35.85
C SER A 6 -59.26 32.06 35.03
N LYS A 7 -59.98 31.41 34.11
CA LYS A 7 -59.41 30.43 33.16
C LYS A 7 -58.38 31.06 32.23
N GLU A 8 -58.59 32.28 31.78
CA GLU A 8 -57.64 33.03 30.95
C GLU A 8 -56.35 33.36 31.72
N LYS A 9 -56.45 33.76 33.00
CA LYS A 9 -55.28 33.99 33.87
C LYS A 9 -54.49 32.70 34.13
N ILE A 10 -55.18 31.59 34.37
CA ILE A 10 -54.53 30.29 34.57
C ILE A 10 -53.86 29.81 33.27
N SER A 11 -54.57 29.91 32.14
CA SER A 11 -54.01 29.47 30.86
C SER A 11 -52.84 30.35 30.39
N SER A 12 -52.89 31.66 30.61
CA SER A 12 -51.78 32.57 30.29
C SER A 12 -50.55 32.32 31.17
N SER A 13 -50.72 32.16 32.48
CA SER A 13 -49.61 31.82 33.39
C SER A 13 -48.97 30.46 33.05
N LEU A 14 -49.79 29.46 32.70
CA LEU A 14 -49.29 28.16 32.23
C LEU A 14 -48.50 28.33 30.93
N ARG A 15 -49.03 29.04 29.92
CA ARG A 15 -48.32 29.32 28.66
C ARG A 15 -46.96 29.98 28.90
N GLN A 16 -46.89 30.95 29.81
CA GLN A 16 -45.62 31.60 30.18
C GLN A 16 -44.63 30.63 30.82
N LEU A 17 -45.08 29.76 31.73
CA LEU A 17 -44.22 28.78 32.39
C LEU A 17 -43.65 27.77 31.38
N TRP A 18 -44.48 27.27 30.48
CA TRP A 18 -44.06 26.36 29.41
C TRP A 18 -43.09 27.04 28.43
N ALA A 19 -43.33 28.30 28.07
CA ALA A 19 -42.41 29.07 27.24
C ALA A 19 -41.03 29.24 27.90
N LYS A 20 -40.99 29.57 29.21
CA LYS A 20 -39.74 29.65 29.99
C LYS A 20 -39.00 28.32 30.02
N ARG A 21 -39.71 27.22 30.28
CA ARG A 21 -39.14 25.87 30.32
C ARG A 21 -38.58 25.45 28.96
N LEU A 22 -39.31 25.71 27.88
CA LEU A 22 -38.86 25.42 26.53
C LEU A 22 -37.62 26.24 26.16
N LYS A 23 -37.57 27.53 26.54
CA LYS A 23 -36.41 28.38 26.31
C LYS A 23 -35.18 27.82 27.03
N LEU A 24 -35.32 27.43 28.31
CA LEU A 24 -34.24 26.83 29.08
C LEU A 24 -33.76 25.51 28.47
N LYS A 25 -34.68 24.64 28.05
CA LYS A 25 -34.34 23.36 27.39
C LYS A 25 -33.53 23.62 26.11
N ARG A 26 -33.94 24.58 25.29
CA ARG A 26 -33.22 24.93 24.06
C ARG A 26 -31.86 25.55 24.32
N SER A 27 -31.73 26.43 25.32
CA SER A 27 -30.43 27.04 25.64
C SER A 27 -29.45 26.03 26.24
N THR A 28 -29.94 25.12 27.08
CA THR A 28 -29.11 24.05 27.66
C THR A 28 -28.64 23.06 26.62
N GLU A 29 -29.52 22.64 25.70
CA GLU A 29 -29.14 21.77 24.56
C GLU A 29 -28.06 22.42 23.70
N LYS A 30 -28.23 23.69 23.32
CA LYS A 30 -27.21 24.45 22.58
C LYS A 30 -25.89 24.53 23.35
N PHE A 31 -25.94 24.82 24.65
CA PHE A 31 -24.75 24.87 25.49
C PHE A 31 -24.03 23.52 25.52
N TYR A 32 -24.75 22.42 25.72
CA TYR A 32 -24.16 21.08 25.72
C TYR A 32 -23.55 20.71 24.37
N SER A 33 -24.21 21.04 23.25
CA SER A 33 -23.65 20.84 21.92
C SER A 33 -22.34 21.61 21.74
N SER A 34 -22.33 22.91 22.05
CA SER A 34 -21.11 23.72 21.92
C SER A 34 -20.00 23.29 22.89
N TRP A 35 -20.37 22.85 24.10
CA TRP A 35 -19.41 22.33 25.08
C TRP A 35 -18.79 21.02 24.62
N MET A 36 -19.62 20.11 24.08
CA MET A 36 -19.16 18.84 23.51
C MET A 36 -18.25 19.06 22.30
N GLU A 37 -18.62 19.99 21.41
CA GLU A 37 -17.78 20.40 20.28
C GLU A 37 -16.45 20.99 20.77
N SER A 38 -16.47 21.87 21.76
CA SER A 38 -15.24 22.46 22.32
C SER A 38 -14.31 21.41 22.93
N ILE A 39 -14.85 20.42 23.64
CA ILE A 39 -14.06 19.30 24.17
C ILE A 39 -13.51 18.45 23.01
N ALA A 40 -14.35 18.12 22.02
CA ALA A 40 -13.93 17.34 20.86
C ALA A 40 -12.82 18.04 20.08
N GLU A 41 -12.91 19.36 19.90
CA GLU A 41 -11.87 20.16 19.25
C GLU A 41 -10.59 20.24 20.07
N ALA A 42 -10.70 20.42 21.39
CA ALA A 42 -9.54 20.41 22.27
C ALA A 42 -8.83 19.04 22.27
N ALA A 43 -9.60 17.95 22.29
CA ALA A 43 -9.08 16.59 22.17
C ALA A 43 -8.49 16.32 20.79
N ARG A 44 -9.06 16.89 19.72
CA ARG A 44 -8.51 16.79 18.35
C ARG A 44 -7.18 17.53 18.23
N ARG A 45 -7.11 18.78 18.69
CA ARG A 45 -5.90 19.62 18.58
C ARG A 45 -4.77 19.17 19.52
N GLY A 46 -5.10 18.54 20.64
CA GLY A 46 -4.13 18.17 21.67
C GLY A 46 -3.57 19.39 22.43
N GLY A 47 -2.60 19.13 23.31
CA GLY A 47 -1.84 20.18 23.99
C GLY A 47 -0.90 20.98 23.07
N ILE A 48 -0.19 21.98 23.64
CA ILE A 48 0.70 22.91 22.92
C ILE A 48 1.81 22.20 22.10
N ASN A 49 2.14 20.96 22.44
CA ASN A 49 3.18 20.17 21.78
C ASN A 49 2.67 18.80 21.27
N GLU A 50 1.35 18.61 21.20
CA GLU A 50 0.75 17.38 20.70
C GLU A 50 0.30 17.58 19.25
N GLU A 51 0.41 16.53 18.45
CA GLU A 51 0.00 16.56 17.04
C GLU A 51 -1.53 16.43 16.94
N GLU A 52 -2.14 17.13 15.98
CA GLU A 52 -3.58 17.08 15.78
C GLU A 52 -4.03 15.66 15.42
N LEU A 53 -4.82 15.04 16.29
CA LEU A 53 -5.29 13.68 16.12
C LEU A 53 -6.47 13.64 15.16
N ARG A 54 -6.20 13.20 13.91
CA ARG A 54 -7.25 12.91 12.94
C ARG A 54 -7.84 11.52 13.20
N TRP A 55 -8.98 11.49 13.88
CA TRP A 55 -9.71 10.26 14.20
C TRP A 55 -10.08 9.42 12.96
N ASP A 56 -10.34 10.06 11.82
CA ASP A 56 -10.70 9.38 10.57
C ASP A 56 -9.49 8.95 9.72
N SER A 57 -8.26 9.24 10.18
CA SER A 57 -7.03 8.99 9.42
C SER A 57 -6.86 7.53 9.01
N HIS A 58 -7.25 6.59 9.88
CA HIS A 58 -7.15 5.17 9.60
C HIS A 58 -8.10 4.73 8.47
N HIS A 59 -9.32 5.26 8.43
CA HIS A 59 -10.23 4.92 7.35
C HIS A 59 -9.79 5.54 6.02
N ALA A 60 -9.36 6.81 6.04
CA ALA A 60 -8.81 7.49 4.87
C ALA A 60 -7.58 6.75 4.31
N LEU A 61 -6.68 6.31 5.19
CA LEU A 61 -5.49 5.54 4.79
C LEU A 61 -5.86 4.19 4.16
N LYS A 62 -6.86 3.50 4.70
CA LYS A 62 -7.37 2.25 4.09
C LYS A 62 -7.90 2.46 2.68
N GLU A 63 -8.65 3.54 2.46
CA GLU A 63 -9.16 3.90 1.14
C GLU A 63 -8.02 4.22 0.17
N GLU A 64 -7.02 4.99 0.61
CA GLU A 64 -5.85 5.32 -0.20
C GLU A 64 -5.04 4.06 -0.59
N ILE A 65 -4.83 3.14 0.36
CA ILE A 65 -4.18 1.86 0.09
C ILE A 65 -4.96 1.04 -0.94
N ALA A 66 -6.29 0.98 -0.82
CA ALA A 66 -7.13 0.26 -1.78
C ALA A 66 -7.04 0.86 -3.19
N LEU A 67 -7.03 2.19 -3.30
CA LEU A 67 -6.86 2.89 -4.58
C LEU A 67 -5.49 2.60 -5.21
N LEU A 68 -4.41 2.65 -4.41
CA LEU A 68 -3.06 2.33 -4.88
C LEU A 68 -2.94 0.88 -5.37
N GLN A 69 -3.58 -0.07 -4.68
CA GLN A 69 -3.61 -1.47 -5.10
C GLN A 69 -4.32 -1.64 -6.45
N LEU A 70 -5.45 -0.96 -6.66
CA LEU A 70 -6.19 -0.97 -7.91
C LEU A 70 -5.36 -0.40 -9.06
N GLN A 71 -4.69 0.74 -8.84
CA GLN A 71 -3.79 1.35 -9.83
C GLN A 71 -2.63 0.43 -10.18
N CYS A 72 -1.99 -0.19 -9.19
CA CYS A 72 -0.92 -1.15 -9.40
C CYS A 72 -1.39 -2.37 -10.21
N ALA A 73 -2.59 -2.88 -9.96
CA ALA A 73 -3.17 -3.99 -10.72
C ALA A 73 -3.39 -3.58 -12.19
N ALA A 74 -3.97 -2.40 -12.43
CA ALA A 74 -4.21 -1.86 -13.77
C ALA A 74 -2.90 -1.60 -14.54
N GLU A 75 -1.84 -1.12 -13.89
CA GLU A 75 -0.54 -0.98 -14.55
C GLU A 75 0.07 -2.33 -14.94
N LYS A 76 -0.08 -3.35 -14.10
CA LYS A 76 0.44 -4.70 -14.38
C LYS A 76 -0.26 -5.30 -15.59
N THR A 77 -1.58 -5.13 -15.73
CA THR A 77 -2.32 -5.62 -16.90
C THR A 77 -1.90 -4.88 -18.17
N LYS A 78 -1.84 -3.54 -18.14
CA LYS A 78 -1.34 -2.72 -19.25
C LYS A 78 0.08 -3.13 -19.68
N LYS A 79 0.99 -3.33 -18.73
CA LYS A 79 2.37 -3.80 -19.01
C LYS A 79 2.38 -5.18 -19.66
N LYS A 80 1.49 -6.10 -19.26
CA LYS A 80 1.38 -7.42 -19.89
C LYS A 80 0.83 -7.33 -21.32
N GLU A 81 -0.18 -6.50 -21.56
CA GLU A 81 -0.75 -6.28 -22.90
C GLU A 81 0.29 -5.66 -23.84
N MET A 82 1.00 -4.63 -23.41
CA MET A 82 2.05 -4.02 -24.21
C MET A 82 3.16 -5.00 -24.59
N LYS A 83 3.52 -5.93 -23.68
CA LYS A 83 4.47 -7.00 -23.98
C LYS A 83 3.93 -7.98 -25.03
N LYS A 84 2.64 -8.34 -24.97
CA LYS A 84 2.00 -9.20 -25.98
C LYS A 84 2.01 -8.53 -27.36
N ILE A 85 1.57 -7.27 -27.43
CA ILE A 85 1.56 -6.49 -28.67
C ILE A 85 2.97 -6.38 -29.26
N GLN A 86 4.00 -6.12 -28.43
CA GLN A 86 5.39 -6.10 -28.90
C GLN A 86 5.88 -7.45 -29.41
N ALA A 87 5.47 -8.56 -28.78
CA ALA A 87 5.82 -9.91 -29.23
C ALA A 87 5.16 -10.22 -30.60
N GLU A 88 3.88 -9.90 -30.76
CA GLU A 88 3.15 -10.08 -32.02
C GLU A 88 3.76 -9.27 -33.15
N LYS A 89 4.08 -7.98 -32.91
CA LYS A 89 4.77 -7.13 -33.90
C LYS A 89 6.10 -7.72 -34.35
N ARG A 90 6.89 -8.30 -33.43
CA ARG A 90 8.17 -8.96 -33.76
C ARG A 90 7.96 -10.22 -34.59
N VAL A 91 6.88 -10.96 -34.36
CA VAL A 91 6.54 -12.14 -35.17
C VAL A 91 6.09 -11.72 -36.57
N GLN A 92 5.24 -10.70 -36.69
CA GLN A 92 4.80 -10.14 -37.96
C GLN A 92 5.98 -9.61 -38.78
N GLU A 93 6.87 -8.82 -38.18
CA GLU A 93 8.06 -8.29 -38.86
C GLU A 93 8.97 -9.42 -39.39
N LYS A 94 9.14 -10.51 -38.61
CA LYS A 94 9.88 -11.69 -39.06
C LYS A 94 9.18 -12.40 -40.22
N ALA A 95 7.85 -12.55 -40.15
CA ALA A 95 7.06 -13.17 -41.21
C ALA A 95 7.11 -12.35 -42.51
N GLU A 96 7.01 -11.02 -42.43
CA GLU A 96 7.15 -10.10 -43.56
C GLU A 96 8.53 -10.14 -44.20
N LYS A 97 9.60 -10.19 -43.37
CA LYS A 97 10.97 -10.37 -43.84
C LYS A 97 11.14 -11.70 -44.58
N MET A 98 10.57 -12.79 -44.06
CA MET A 98 10.60 -14.09 -44.75
C MET A 98 9.77 -14.07 -46.05
N ALA A 99 8.57 -13.49 -46.04
CA ALA A 99 7.73 -13.38 -47.23
C ALA A 99 8.40 -12.55 -48.33
N SER A 100 9.08 -11.46 -47.96
CA SER A 100 9.87 -10.63 -48.88
C SER A 100 11.05 -11.39 -49.50
N GLN A 101 11.73 -12.24 -48.71
CA GLN A 101 12.79 -13.10 -49.23
C GLN A 101 12.27 -14.18 -50.17
N VAL A 102 11.12 -14.80 -49.87
CA VAL A 102 10.47 -15.78 -50.75
C VAL A 102 10.06 -15.13 -52.07
N ARG A 103 9.46 -13.93 -52.03
CA ARG A 103 9.11 -13.15 -53.23
C ARG A 103 10.34 -12.84 -54.09
N LYS A 104 11.44 -12.37 -53.49
CA LYS A 104 12.71 -12.14 -54.20
C LYS A 104 13.26 -13.41 -54.86
N LYS A 105 13.22 -14.55 -54.17
CA LYS A 105 13.67 -15.84 -54.72
C LYS A 105 12.77 -16.36 -55.86
N MET A 106 11.47 -16.09 -55.83
CA MET A 106 10.56 -16.43 -56.92
C MET A 106 10.76 -15.55 -58.15
N ASN A 107 10.96 -14.25 -57.98
CA ASN A 107 11.28 -13.34 -59.08
C ASN A 107 12.60 -13.71 -59.78
N LEU A 108 13.64 -14.07 -59.02
CA LEU A 108 14.91 -14.59 -59.57
C LEU A 108 14.75 -15.91 -60.35
N LYS A 109 13.79 -16.76 -59.98
CA LYS A 109 13.50 -18.01 -60.70
C LYS A 109 12.65 -17.80 -61.95
N GLN A 110 11.82 -16.76 -62.00
CA GLN A 110 11.05 -16.40 -63.21
C GLN A 110 11.91 -15.70 -64.26
N GLU A 111 12.89 -14.89 -63.84
CA GLU A 111 13.92 -14.30 -64.72
C GLU A 111 14.91 -15.36 -65.27
N ALA A 112 14.97 -16.55 -64.66
CA ALA A 112 15.73 -17.69 -65.17
C ALA A 112 14.90 -18.50 -66.19
N VAL A 113 14.59 -17.91 -67.34
CA VAL A 113 14.08 -18.64 -68.52
C VAL A 113 15.21 -19.54 -69.05
N PRO A 114 14.96 -20.84 -69.36
CA PRO A 114 16.02 -21.76 -69.73
C PRO A 114 16.45 -21.51 -71.17
N THR A 115 17.52 -20.73 -71.35
CA THR A 115 18.22 -20.70 -72.63
C THR A 115 19.39 -21.68 -72.60
N SER A 116 19.42 -22.52 -73.63
CA SER A 116 20.55 -23.31 -74.14
C SER A 116 20.70 -24.76 -73.63
N LYS A 117 20.33 -25.65 -74.56
CA LYS A 117 20.92 -26.97 -74.76
C LYS A 117 22.44 -26.83 -74.91
N ARG A 118 23.25 -27.61 -74.19
CA ARG A 118 24.46 -28.23 -74.74
C ARG A 118 25.01 -29.37 -73.89
N ARG A 119 25.49 -30.38 -74.61
CA ARG A 119 25.90 -31.73 -74.21
C ARG A 119 27.25 -31.74 -73.49
N GLY A 120 27.48 -32.75 -72.65
CA GLY A 120 28.80 -33.08 -72.10
C GLY A 120 28.86 -34.32 -71.20
N ARG A 121 28.79 -35.51 -71.81
CA ARG A 121 29.32 -36.87 -71.49
C ARG A 121 29.63 -37.31 -70.02
N PRO A 122 29.37 -38.59 -69.66
CA PRO A 122 29.42 -39.08 -68.26
C PRO A 122 30.77 -39.72 -67.87
N ARG A 123 31.06 -39.77 -66.57
CA ARG A 123 32.05 -40.68 -65.98
C ARG A 123 31.58 -41.22 -64.62
N GLY A 124 31.77 -42.53 -64.44
CA GLY A 124 31.81 -43.18 -63.12
C GLY A 124 30.57 -43.97 -62.75
N ARG A 125 30.55 -45.26 -63.13
CA ARG A 125 29.67 -46.25 -62.50
C ARG A 125 30.26 -46.62 -61.13
N ALA A 126 29.42 -46.69 -60.11
CA ALA A 126 29.42 -47.81 -59.16
C ALA A 126 27.99 -47.94 -58.65
N ARG A 127 27.37 -49.04 -59.06
CA ARG A 127 26.03 -49.48 -58.66
C ARG A 127 26.28 -50.39 -57.48
N ASP A 128 25.79 -50.04 -56.30
CA ASP A 128 25.30 -51.05 -55.40
C ASP A 128 23.95 -50.66 -54.83
N LYS A 129 23.05 -51.64 -54.83
CA LYS A 129 21.64 -51.52 -54.50
C LYS A 129 21.44 -52.04 -53.08
N ASN A 130 20.79 -51.23 -52.23
CA ASN A 130 19.55 -51.56 -51.50
C ASN A 130 19.32 -50.44 -50.48
N GLU A 131 18.27 -49.63 -50.55
CA GLU A 131 16.84 -49.91 -50.33
C GLU A 131 16.41 -49.22 -49.03
N LYS A 132 15.92 -47.98 -49.20
CA LYS A 132 14.70 -47.41 -48.61
C LYS A 132 14.21 -48.07 -47.33
N GLN A 133 14.25 -47.42 -46.16
CA GLN A 133 13.22 -46.55 -45.55
C GLN A 133 13.59 -46.55 -44.05
N SER A 134 13.40 -45.58 -43.17
CA SER A 134 12.71 -44.30 -43.15
C SER A 134 12.94 -43.71 -41.74
N ALA A 135 13.16 -42.40 -41.66
CA ALA A 135 12.77 -41.49 -40.58
C ALA A 135 13.18 -41.76 -39.11
N SER A 136 13.69 -40.66 -38.53
CA SER A 136 13.55 -40.22 -37.13
C SER A 136 14.70 -40.56 -36.18
N SER A 137 15.03 -39.56 -35.34
CA SER A 137 16.17 -39.51 -34.40
C SER A 137 17.49 -39.29 -35.12
N GLU A 138 18.19 -38.15 -35.03
CA GLU A 138 18.83 -37.66 -33.81
C GLU A 138 19.09 -36.15 -33.96
N PHE A 139 18.16 -35.34 -33.46
CA PHE A 139 18.53 -34.04 -32.89
C PHE A 139 18.86 -34.32 -31.44
N ASP A 140 20.13 -34.39 -31.09
CA ASP A 140 20.65 -34.03 -29.77
C ASP A 140 22.16 -34.19 -29.81
N ASN A 141 22.88 -33.11 -29.52
CA ASN A 141 24.22 -33.05 -28.91
C ASN A 141 24.83 -31.66 -29.14
N SER A 142 24.22 -30.63 -28.53
CA SER A 142 24.87 -29.32 -28.33
C SER A 142 24.42 -28.68 -27.01
N LYS A 143 24.60 -29.40 -25.90
CA LYS A 143 24.48 -28.82 -24.55
C LYS A 143 25.62 -29.31 -23.66
N ALA A 144 26.75 -28.63 -23.71
CA ALA A 144 27.68 -28.54 -22.57
C ALA A 144 28.76 -27.50 -22.86
N ARG A 145 28.44 -26.20 -22.68
CA ARG A 145 29.42 -25.13 -22.37
C ARG A 145 28.68 -23.80 -22.14
N LEU A 146 28.07 -23.66 -20.97
CA LEU A 146 27.73 -22.34 -20.43
C LEU A 146 28.82 -21.96 -19.44
N ARG A 147 29.70 -21.04 -19.85
CA ARG A 147 30.63 -20.35 -18.95
C ARG A 147 29.83 -19.31 -18.16
N ASN A 148 29.90 -19.43 -16.83
CA ASN A 148 29.44 -18.43 -15.88
C ASN A 148 30.00 -17.04 -16.23
N THR A 149 29.11 -16.06 -16.38
CA THR A 149 29.44 -14.64 -16.20
C THR A 149 28.54 -14.08 -15.12
N ASN A 150 28.94 -14.31 -13.87
CA ASN A 150 28.48 -13.48 -12.75
C ASN A 150 29.15 -12.12 -12.88
N GLY A 151 28.55 -11.24 -13.68
CA GLY A 151 28.84 -9.82 -13.72
C GLY A 151 27.64 -9.06 -13.17
N ARG A 152 27.67 -8.73 -11.87
CA ARG A 152 26.76 -7.75 -11.25
C ARG A 152 26.77 -6.48 -12.09
N LYS A 153 25.69 -6.22 -12.83
CA LYS A 153 25.33 -4.87 -13.26
C LYS A 153 24.35 -4.32 -12.24
N VAL A 154 24.87 -3.52 -11.31
CA VAL A 154 24.08 -2.50 -10.61
C VAL A 154 23.46 -1.66 -11.72
N ARG A 155 22.14 -1.76 -11.87
CA ARG A 155 21.38 -0.89 -12.76
C ARG A 155 20.49 -0.08 -11.86
N ASP A 156 20.84 1.19 -11.71
CA ASP A 156 19.95 2.23 -11.21
C ASP A 156 18.62 2.09 -11.94
N GLY A 157 17.60 1.77 -11.15
CA GLY A 157 16.30 1.35 -11.63
C GLY A 157 15.35 1.36 -10.45
N THR A 158 15.11 2.55 -9.93
CA THR A 158 14.20 2.88 -8.80
C THR A 158 12.72 2.53 -9.08
N PHE A 159 12.44 1.65 -10.03
CA PHE A 159 11.08 1.35 -10.45
C PHE A 159 10.65 -0.04 -9.98
N CYS A 160 9.61 -0.05 -9.13
CA CYS A 160 8.74 -1.17 -8.76
C CYS A 160 9.04 -1.97 -7.48
N ASN A 161 9.93 -1.52 -6.58
CA ASN A 161 10.03 -2.11 -5.23
C ASN A 161 8.99 -1.55 -4.24
N GLN A 162 8.11 -0.64 -4.66
CA GLN A 162 7.13 -0.01 -3.79
C GLN A 162 6.20 -1.01 -3.11
N ALA A 163 5.87 -2.15 -3.74
CA ALA A 163 5.09 -3.21 -3.08
C ALA A 163 5.87 -3.88 -1.93
N GLY A 164 7.17 -4.08 -2.07
CA GLY A 164 8.03 -4.61 -1.00
C GLY A 164 8.28 -3.58 0.10
N VAL A 165 8.42 -2.30 -0.27
CA VAL A 165 8.52 -1.18 0.68
C VAL A 165 7.19 -0.97 1.42
N MET A 166 6.05 -1.10 0.74
CA MET A 166 4.73 -0.92 1.35
C MET A 166 4.37 -2.10 2.28
N LEU A 167 4.73 -3.34 1.89
CA LEU A 167 4.64 -4.49 2.80
C LEU A 167 5.56 -4.31 4.01
N TYR A 168 6.79 -3.83 3.81
CA TYR A 168 7.73 -3.54 4.89
C TYR A 168 7.22 -2.42 5.81
N LEU A 169 6.61 -1.36 5.26
CA LEU A 169 6.00 -0.28 6.03
C LEU A 169 4.81 -0.79 6.84
N GLN A 170 3.93 -1.60 6.24
CA GLN A 170 2.80 -2.19 6.95
C GLN A 170 3.27 -3.11 8.09
N THR A 171 4.24 -3.98 7.84
CA THR A 171 4.83 -4.84 8.87
C THR A 171 5.58 -4.04 9.94
N ALA A 172 6.29 -2.96 9.57
CA ALA A 172 6.98 -2.10 10.53
C ALA A 172 6.00 -1.36 11.44
N LEU A 173 4.88 -0.88 10.89
CA LEU A 173 3.81 -0.23 11.64
C LEU A 173 3.12 -1.22 12.59
N GLU A 174 2.81 -2.44 12.14
CA GLU A 174 2.25 -3.51 13.00
C GLU A 174 3.20 -3.88 14.15
N ARG A 175 4.51 -3.87 13.93
CA ARG A 175 5.50 -4.12 15.00
C ARG A 175 5.54 -3.00 16.04
N LEU A 176 5.43 -1.74 15.60
CA LEU A 176 5.38 -0.59 16.52
C LEU A 176 4.09 -0.58 17.35
N ASP A 177 2.95 -0.99 16.77
CA ASP A 177 1.67 -1.10 17.48
C ASP A 177 1.69 -2.21 18.56
N ILE A 178 2.32 -3.34 18.27
CA ILE A 178 2.52 -4.39 19.28
C ILE A 178 3.44 -3.90 20.41
N GLU A 179 4.46 -3.10 20.10
CA GLU A 179 5.36 -2.53 21.12
C GLU A 179 4.70 -1.46 21.98
N SER A 180 3.83 -0.61 21.42
CA SER A 180 3.08 0.39 22.17
C SER A 180 2.09 -0.28 23.12
N ILE A 181 1.32 -1.27 22.66
CA ILE A 181 0.40 -2.06 23.50
C ILE A 181 1.15 -2.72 24.66
N LYS A 182 2.32 -3.33 24.39
CA LYS A 182 3.14 -3.94 25.44
C LYS A 182 3.66 -2.90 26.43
N LYS A 183 4.17 -1.76 25.95
CA LYS A 183 4.66 -0.66 26.81
C LYS A 183 3.54 -0.08 27.69
N GLU A 184 2.32 0.02 27.16
CA GLU A 184 1.16 0.44 27.92
C GLU A 184 0.79 -0.59 29.00
N GLN A 185 0.83 -1.89 28.68
CA GLN A 185 0.67 -2.95 29.68
C GLN A 185 1.75 -2.94 30.76
N TRP A 186 3.00 -2.62 30.43
CA TRP A 186 4.06 -2.41 31.43
C TRP A 186 3.84 -1.16 32.29
N ARG A 187 3.13 -0.15 31.79
CA ARG A 187 2.75 1.04 32.58
C ARG A 187 1.55 0.79 33.46
N SER A 188 0.59 -0.05 33.03
CA SER A 188 -0.59 -0.40 33.82
C SER A 188 -0.31 -1.44 34.91
N THR A 189 0.73 -2.26 34.76
CA THR A 189 1.20 -3.20 35.80
C THR A 189 1.81 -2.50 37.00
N VAL A 190 2.29 -1.25 36.85
CA VAL A 190 2.60 -0.40 37.99
C VAL A 190 1.34 0.39 38.33
N SER A 191 0.53 -0.13 39.26
CA SER A 191 -0.71 0.49 39.70
C SER A 191 -0.49 1.98 40.00
N LEU A 192 -1.35 2.84 39.45
CA LEU A 192 -1.30 4.29 39.69
C LEU A 192 -1.31 4.61 41.20
N ALA A 193 -2.02 3.80 41.98
CA ALA A 193 -2.03 3.89 43.43
C ALA A 193 -0.63 3.68 44.05
N ASP A 194 0.14 2.72 43.52
CA ASP A 194 1.50 2.45 43.98
C ASP A 194 2.46 3.58 43.59
N GLN A 195 2.27 4.19 42.42
CA GLN A 195 3.04 5.37 42.01
C GLN A 195 2.76 6.58 42.92
N ILE A 196 1.49 6.81 43.27
CA ILE A 196 1.07 7.85 44.21
C ILE A 196 1.66 7.60 45.60
N GLN A 197 1.63 6.34 46.08
CA GLN A 197 2.23 6.00 47.37
C GLN A 197 3.76 6.15 47.36
N ALA A 198 4.44 5.73 46.30
CA ALA A 198 5.89 5.87 46.16
C ALA A 198 6.31 7.35 46.12
N ALA A 199 5.58 8.19 45.36
CA ALA A 199 5.81 9.63 45.33
C ALA A 199 5.57 10.28 46.70
N LYS A 200 4.52 9.85 47.42
CA LYS A 200 4.21 10.32 48.77
C LYS A 200 5.31 9.94 49.77
N ARG A 201 5.79 8.70 49.74
CA ARG A 201 6.90 8.22 50.59
C ARG A 201 8.21 8.97 50.30
N LYS A 202 8.52 9.26 49.04
CA LYS A 202 9.67 10.09 48.66
C LYS A 202 9.56 11.51 49.20
N ARG A 203 8.37 12.12 49.15
CA ARG A 203 8.13 13.46 49.72
C ARG A 203 8.33 13.47 51.24
N THR A 204 7.82 12.46 51.96
CA THR A 204 8.00 12.37 53.41
C THR A 204 9.45 12.09 53.82
N GLN A 205 10.19 11.32 53.02
CA GLN A 205 11.63 11.10 53.23
C GLN A 205 12.45 12.38 52.96
N ALA A 206 12.11 13.15 51.92
CA ALA A 206 12.78 14.42 51.62
C ALA A 206 12.57 15.46 52.74
N THR A 207 11.37 15.52 53.32
CA THR A 207 11.10 16.41 54.47
C THR A 207 11.80 15.95 55.75
N ALA A 208 11.91 14.64 55.99
CA ALA A 208 12.65 14.10 57.13
C ALA A 208 14.16 14.34 57.01
N ASN A 209 14.74 14.12 55.83
CA ASN A 209 16.17 14.35 55.58
C ASN A 209 16.52 15.85 55.61
N GLY A 210 15.62 16.73 55.13
CA GLY A 210 15.77 18.18 55.23
C GLY A 210 15.70 18.73 56.66
N SER A 211 15.02 18.02 57.58
CA SER A 211 14.97 18.37 59.01
C SER A 211 16.22 17.96 59.78
N THR A 212 16.92 16.91 59.34
CA THR A 212 18.13 16.40 60.00
C THR A 212 19.37 17.24 59.68
N ILE A 213 19.44 17.84 58.49
CA ILE A 213 20.55 18.73 58.10
C ILE A 213 20.48 20.05 58.89
N ARG A 214 19.27 20.53 59.22
CA ARG A 214 19.08 21.85 59.87
C ARG A 214 19.38 21.86 61.37
N THR A 215 19.48 20.70 62.03
CA THR A 215 19.86 20.57 63.45
C THR A 215 21.35 20.33 63.68
N SER A 216 22.14 20.08 62.62
CA SER A 216 23.59 19.81 62.72
C SER A 216 24.50 21.05 62.53
N LEU A 217 23.92 22.22 62.27
CA LEU A 217 24.63 23.49 62.03
C LEU A 217 24.48 24.50 63.18
N GLY A 218 23.98 24.06 64.33
CA GLY A 218 23.82 24.88 65.53
C GLY A 218 24.27 24.13 66.77
N SER A 219 25.58 23.99 66.96
CA SER A 219 26.24 23.70 68.23
C SER A 219 27.62 24.32 68.22
#